data_AF-A0A7S1IT41-F1
#
_entry.id   AF-A0A7S1IT41-F1
#
_cell.length_a   1.000
_cell.length_b   1.000
_cell.length_c   1.000
_cell.angle_alpha   90.00
_cell.angle_beta   90.00
_cell.angle_gamma   90.00
#
_symmetry.space_group_name_H-M   'P 1'
#
loop_
_entity.id
_entity.type
_entity.pdbx_description
1 polymer ?
#
loop_
_entity_poly.entity_id
_entity_poly.type
_entity_poly.pdbx_seq_one_letter_code
_entity_poly.pdbx_strand_id
1 'polypeptide(L)'
;DTSTLTSQTCLHMVTLRLGHQGWQLQALGLATQATPNQLCQRFEARPSPLAALSAHPKVVGSFDAVDLYSICPELSTAHLGFGCKIRQGAGVEGEGYHVELLVCALGKDGKGRDKEAFIHSEHVTNVAGTITLVSPDDARYLHDDHVVTVVLDKVEFLVRELRFYLIIHEARERGHSFVDLSDVYMRLYRRTTIPVAQAGTLDPIDSIEEQVRYSHVVPLGPDTCLEVGRLTRTGNMWSFMGSGRGDHLSKADIIRKLSK
;
A
#
# COMPACT_ATOMS: atom_id res chain seq x y z
N ASP A 1 26.60 -17.61 -12.72
CA ASP A 1 25.83 -16.43 -13.15
C ASP A 1 25.36 -15.61 -11.97
N THR A 2 25.59 -14.31 -12.09
CA THR A 2 25.79 -13.31 -11.04
C THR A 2 24.53 -12.99 -10.23
N SER A 3 24.51 -13.39 -8.97
CA SER A 3 23.59 -12.85 -7.96
C SER A 3 24.06 -11.46 -7.55
N THR A 4 23.41 -10.42 -8.04
CA THR A 4 23.55 -9.07 -7.51
C THR A 4 22.92 -9.02 -6.11
N LEU A 5 23.75 -9.21 -5.09
CA LEU A 5 23.41 -8.90 -3.71
C LEU A 5 23.13 -7.39 -3.60
N THR A 6 21.86 -7.00 -3.49
CA THR A 6 21.48 -5.65 -3.11
C THR A 6 21.93 -5.39 -1.67
N SER A 7 23.05 -4.71 -1.48
CA SER A 7 23.47 -4.25 -0.17
C SER A 7 22.53 -3.15 0.31
N GLN A 8 21.71 -3.42 1.32
CA GLN A 8 21.04 -2.36 2.07
C GLN A 8 22.03 -1.78 3.07
N THR A 9 22.27 -0.47 2.98
CA THR A 9 23.09 0.26 3.95
C THR A 9 22.16 0.94 4.93
N CYS A 10 21.97 0.35 6.12
CA CYS A 10 21.27 1.01 7.22
C CYS A 10 22.30 1.69 8.13
N LEU A 11 22.16 3.00 8.34
CA LEU A 11 23.00 3.74 9.29
C LEU A 11 22.21 3.99 10.58
N HIS A 12 22.52 3.24 11.64
CA HIS A 12 22.00 3.52 12.97
C HIS A 12 22.82 4.66 13.58
N MET A 13 22.33 5.90 13.49
CA MET A 13 23.13 7.06 13.91
C MET A 13 23.08 7.35 15.42
N VAL A 14 21.91 7.21 16.03
CA VAL A 14 21.68 7.58 17.44
C VAL A 14 20.65 6.66 18.08
N THR A 15 20.81 6.43 19.38
CA THR A 15 19.75 5.91 20.26
C THR A 15 19.37 6.99 21.26
N LEU A 16 18.08 7.25 21.40
CA LEU A 16 17.52 8.08 22.48
C LEU A 16 16.99 7.14 23.58
N ARG A 17 17.43 7.35 24.81
CA ARG A 17 16.96 6.61 25.98
C ARG A 17 16.36 7.59 26.99
N LEU A 18 15.15 7.33 27.45
CA LEU A 18 14.56 8.09 28.54
C LEU A 18 15.06 7.52 29.87
N GLY A 19 15.89 8.28 30.59
CA GLY A 19 16.36 7.95 31.93
C GLY A 19 15.63 8.76 33.00
N HIS A 20 15.93 8.47 34.27
CA HIS A 20 15.35 9.20 35.42
C HIS A 20 15.65 10.71 35.44
N GLN A 21 16.61 11.19 34.64
CA GLN A 21 16.95 12.61 34.51
C GLN A 21 16.65 13.19 33.13
N GLY A 22 15.79 12.53 32.35
CA GLY A 22 15.36 12.99 31.03
C GLY A 22 15.96 12.19 29.86
N TRP A 23 15.78 12.71 28.65
CA TRP A 23 16.24 12.06 27.42
C TRP A 23 17.76 12.12 27.30
N GLN A 24 18.39 10.98 27.14
CA GLN A 24 19.81 10.82 26.86
C GLN A 24 19.99 10.37 25.41
N LEU A 25 20.79 11.13 24.66
CA LEU A 25 21.17 10.80 23.29
C LEU A 25 22.53 10.11 23.30
N GLN A 26 22.60 8.90 22.74
CA GLN A 26 23.83 8.15 22.56
C GLN A 26 24.09 8.00 21.06
N ALA A 27 25.16 8.62 20.56
CA ALA A 27 25.60 8.44 19.17
C ALA A 27 26.23 7.04 19.02
N LEU A 28 25.79 6.30 18.01
CA LEU A 28 26.29 4.97 17.68
C LEU A 28 26.93 5.06 16.29
N GLY A 29 28.11 5.67 16.19
CA GLY A 29 28.81 5.80 14.92
C GLY A 29 29.38 4.47 14.41
N LEU A 30 28.54 3.57 13.89
CA LEU A 30 28.96 2.34 13.23
C LEU A 30 28.09 2.07 11.99
N ALA A 31 28.67 2.25 10.81
CA ALA A 31 28.14 1.68 9.58
C ALA A 31 28.47 0.18 9.56
N THR A 32 27.46 -0.67 9.68
CA THR A 32 27.61 -2.12 9.54
C THR A 32 26.80 -2.62 8.35
N GLN A 33 27.42 -3.43 7.49
CA GLN A 33 26.66 -4.33 6.62
C GLN A 33 25.99 -5.37 7.53
N ALA A 34 24.73 -5.12 7.92
CA ALA A 34 23.97 -6.00 8.80
C ALA A 34 22.68 -6.41 8.11
N THR A 35 22.31 -7.68 8.25
CA THR A 35 20.96 -8.16 7.90
C THR A 35 19.99 -7.75 9.02
N PRO A 36 18.67 -7.57 8.74
CA PRO A 36 17.69 -7.12 9.74
C PRO A 36 17.71 -7.94 11.05
N ASN A 37 17.94 -9.26 10.96
CA ASN A 37 18.00 -10.16 12.13
C ASN A 37 19.21 -9.92 13.05
N GLN A 38 20.30 -9.33 12.55
CA GLN A 38 21.49 -9.05 13.35
C GLN A 38 21.35 -7.80 14.23
N LEU A 39 20.36 -6.94 13.95
CA LEU A 39 20.10 -5.74 14.74
C LEU A 39 19.36 -6.04 16.05
N CYS A 40 18.53 -7.09 16.08
CA CYS A 40 17.73 -7.46 17.26
C CYS A 40 18.51 -8.17 18.37
N GLN A 41 19.64 -8.82 18.06
CA GLN A 41 20.38 -9.63 19.04
C GLN A 41 21.35 -8.84 19.93
N ARG A 42 21.61 -7.56 19.62
CA ARG A 42 22.69 -6.79 20.26
C ARG A 42 22.31 -6.07 21.56
N PHE A 43 21.07 -6.20 22.00
CA PHE A 43 20.58 -5.60 23.23
C PHE A 43 19.94 -6.68 24.11
N GLU A 44 20.62 -7.04 25.20
CA GLU A 44 20.01 -7.80 26.31
C GLU A 44 19.04 -6.90 27.08
N ALA A 45 17.91 -6.57 26.45
CA ALA A 45 16.72 -6.21 27.19
C ALA A 45 15.99 -7.52 27.52
N ARG A 46 15.77 -7.80 28.80
CA ARG A 46 14.88 -8.89 29.22
C ARG A 46 13.53 -8.67 28.53
N PRO A 47 13.07 -9.55 27.63
CA PRO A 47 11.79 -9.33 26.95
C PRO A 47 10.67 -9.45 27.99
N SER A 48 9.83 -8.41 28.07
CA SER A 48 8.54 -8.50 28.76
C SER A 48 7.71 -9.58 28.05
N PRO A 49 7.03 -10.50 28.78
CA PRO A 49 6.32 -11.62 28.19
C PRO A 49 5.01 -11.25 27.44
N LEU A 50 4.82 -9.97 27.09
CA LEU A 50 3.58 -9.44 26.49
C LEU A 50 3.79 -8.65 25.18
N ALA A 51 4.98 -8.71 24.58
CA ALA A 51 5.20 -8.14 23.25
C ALA A 51 5.64 -9.25 22.30
N ALA A 52 4.69 -10.05 21.81
CA ALA A 52 4.88 -10.67 20.51
C ALA A 52 5.16 -9.52 19.53
N LEU A 53 6.34 -9.53 18.93
CA LEU A 53 6.79 -8.50 18.00
C LEU A 53 5.74 -8.34 16.89
N SER A 54 4.95 -7.27 16.96
CA SER A 54 4.40 -6.66 15.75
C SER A 54 5.61 -6.20 14.95
N ALA A 55 6.03 -6.99 13.96
CA ALA A 55 7.00 -6.52 12.98
C ALA A 55 6.47 -5.19 12.43
N HIS A 56 7.25 -4.12 12.55
CA HIS A 56 6.87 -2.87 11.90
C HIS A 56 6.76 -3.12 10.39
N PRO A 57 5.71 -2.64 9.73
CA PRO A 57 5.54 -2.85 8.30
C PRO A 57 6.73 -2.29 7.55
N LYS A 58 7.11 -2.94 6.44
CA LYS A 58 8.16 -2.41 5.58
C LYS A 58 7.67 -1.12 4.92
N VAL A 59 8.32 0.01 5.21
CA VAL A 59 8.02 1.28 4.54
C VAL A 59 8.86 1.38 3.27
N VAL A 60 8.23 1.71 2.15
CA VAL A 60 8.90 1.88 0.85
C VAL A 60 8.79 3.31 0.35
N GLY A 61 9.84 3.81 -0.28
CA GLY A 61 9.80 5.08 -1.00
C GLY A 61 9.12 4.96 -2.36
N SER A 62 9.01 6.07 -3.07
CA SER A 62 8.57 6.06 -4.47
C SER A 62 9.58 5.28 -5.33
N PHE A 63 9.06 4.39 -6.18
CA PHE A 63 9.81 3.54 -7.11
C PHE A 63 10.69 2.44 -6.48
N ASP A 64 10.64 2.28 -5.16
CA ASP A 64 11.21 1.12 -4.49
C ASP A 64 10.27 -0.09 -4.67
N ALA A 65 10.80 -1.17 -5.25
CA ALA A 65 10.07 -2.42 -5.43
C ALA A 65 10.40 -3.40 -4.30
N VAL A 66 9.37 -4.05 -3.76
CA VAL A 66 9.49 -5.11 -2.76
C VAL A 66 8.81 -6.36 -3.28
N ASP A 67 9.58 -7.44 -3.42
CA ASP A 67 9.05 -8.77 -3.73
C ASP A 67 8.13 -9.25 -2.60
N LEU A 68 6.87 -9.52 -2.93
CA LEU A 68 5.87 -9.96 -1.98
C LEU A 68 6.20 -11.32 -1.36
N TYR A 69 6.85 -12.22 -2.09
CA TYR A 69 7.21 -13.54 -1.60
C TYR A 69 8.41 -13.50 -0.64
N SER A 70 9.21 -12.43 -0.69
CA SER A 70 10.30 -12.21 0.27
C SER A 70 9.81 -11.77 1.65
N ILE A 71 8.68 -11.06 1.70
CA ILE A 71 8.07 -10.58 2.95
C ILE A 71 6.95 -11.49 3.44
N CYS A 72 6.27 -12.19 2.53
CA CYS A 72 5.18 -13.10 2.83
C CYS A 72 5.22 -14.29 1.84
N PRO A 73 6.03 -15.35 2.10
CA PRO A 73 6.20 -16.48 1.20
C PRO A 73 4.91 -17.23 0.83
N GLU A 74 3.93 -17.22 1.75
CA GLU A 74 2.64 -17.90 1.60
C GLU A 74 1.55 -16.99 1.01
N LEU A 75 1.90 -15.81 0.46
CA LEU A 75 0.92 -14.86 -0.06
C LEU A 75 0.25 -15.40 -1.34
N SER A 76 -0.96 -15.93 -1.20
CA SER A 76 -1.83 -16.28 -2.33
C SER A 76 -2.80 -15.14 -2.69
N THR A 77 -3.23 -14.38 -1.67
CA THR A 77 -4.15 -13.26 -1.80
C THR A 77 -3.54 -12.00 -1.21
N ALA A 78 -3.47 -10.93 -2.00
CA ALA A 78 -3.07 -9.62 -1.53
C ALA A 78 -4.31 -8.79 -1.19
N HIS A 79 -4.37 -8.28 0.04
CA HIS A 79 -5.32 -7.24 0.43
C HIS A 79 -4.58 -5.91 0.45
N LEU A 80 -5.05 -4.97 -0.37
CA LEU A 80 -4.47 -3.66 -0.54
C LEU A 80 -5.44 -2.62 0.02
N GLY A 81 -4.98 -1.81 0.96
CA GLY A 81 -5.71 -0.68 1.52
C GLY A 81 -5.20 0.63 0.94
N PHE A 82 -6.11 1.56 0.64
CA PHE A 82 -5.82 2.88 0.11
C PHE A 82 -6.57 3.92 0.93
N GLY A 83 -5.96 5.07 1.12
CA GLY A 83 -6.66 6.19 1.70
C GLY A 83 -5.93 7.51 1.58
N CYS A 84 -6.65 8.56 1.92
CA CYS A 84 -6.17 9.93 2.00
C CYS A 84 -6.99 10.71 3.03
N LYS A 85 -6.53 11.91 3.40
CA LYS A 85 -7.29 12.82 4.26
C LYS A 85 -7.45 14.15 3.57
N ILE A 86 -8.64 14.74 3.72
CA ILE A 86 -8.87 16.13 3.37
C ILE A 86 -8.15 16.99 4.42
N ARG A 87 -7.34 17.94 3.97
CA ARG A 87 -6.65 18.87 4.86
C ARG A 87 -7.68 19.74 5.58
N GLN A 88 -7.37 20.09 6.82
CA GLN A 88 -8.22 20.98 7.60
C GLN A 88 -8.35 22.34 6.90
N GLY A 89 -9.59 22.80 6.72
CA GLY A 89 -9.89 24.07 6.05
C GLY A 89 -9.85 24.01 4.51
N ALA A 90 -9.65 22.83 3.92
CA ALA A 90 -9.80 22.61 2.49
C ALA A 90 -11.24 22.19 2.13
N GLY A 91 -11.74 22.67 0.98
CA GLY A 91 -13.10 22.42 0.48
C GLY A 91 -14.14 23.46 0.94
N VAL A 92 -15.30 23.43 0.29
CA VAL A 92 -16.48 24.22 0.67
C VAL A 92 -17.35 23.38 1.60
N GLU A 93 -17.89 23.98 2.66
CA GLU A 93 -18.79 23.29 3.60
C GLU A 93 -20.00 22.71 2.85
N GLY A 94 -20.16 21.38 2.86
CA GLY A 94 -21.22 20.66 2.14
C GLY A 94 -20.82 20.08 0.78
N GLU A 95 -19.67 20.44 0.21
CA GLU A 95 -19.13 19.86 -1.03
C GLU A 95 -17.90 19.00 -0.72
N GLY A 96 -18.16 17.78 -0.25
CA GLY A 96 -17.10 16.84 0.11
C GLY A 96 -16.22 16.45 -1.08
N TYR A 97 -14.94 16.18 -0.81
CA TYR A 97 -14.05 15.50 -1.75
C TYR A 97 -14.55 14.08 -1.99
N HIS A 98 -14.82 13.72 -3.24
CA HIS A 98 -15.07 12.34 -3.64
C HIS A 98 -13.83 11.82 -4.37
N VAL A 99 -13.05 11.00 -3.68
CA VAL A 99 -11.90 10.31 -4.26
C VAL A 99 -12.35 8.91 -4.65
N GLU A 100 -12.06 8.52 -5.89
CA GLU A 100 -12.33 7.20 -6.44
C GLU A 100 -11.02 6.44 -6.66
N LEU A 101 -11.07 5.10 -6.55
CA LEU A 101 -9.97 4.21 -6.93
C LEU A 101 -10.25 3.56 -8.29
N LEU A 102 -9.29 3.67 -9.21
CA LEU A 102 -9.24 2.93 -10.47
C LEU A 102 -8.08 1.93 -10.43
N VAL A 103 -8.39 0.65 -10.66
CA VAL A 103 -7.41 -0.42 -10.84
C VAL A 103 -7.32 -0.78 -12.32
N CYS A 104 -6.11 -0.79 -12.87
CA CYS A 104 -5.86 -1.16 -14.26
C CYS A 104 -5.00 -2.43 -14.34
N ALA A 105 -5.54 -3.53 -14.89
CA ALA A 105 -4.83 -4.77 -15.16
C ALA A 105 -4.23 -4.75 -16.58
N LEU A 106 -2.90 -4.56 -16.66
CA LEU A 106 -2.20 -4.25 -17.90
C LEU A 106 -1.31 -5.39 -18.36
N GLY A 107 -1.27 -5.61 -19.67
CA GLY A 107 -0.36 -6.54 -20.33
C GLY A 107 1.07 -6.00 -20.47
N LYS A 108 1.92 -6.75 -21.18
CA LYS A 108 3.33 -6.37 -21.44
C LYS A 108 3.49 -5.07 -22.24
N ASP A 109 2.50 -4.72 -23.05
CA ASP A 109 2.43 -3.48 -23.81
C ASP A 109 1.92 -2.29 -22.97
N GLY A 110 1.63 -2.49 -21.69
CA GLY A 110 1.09 -1.48 -20.80
C GLY A 110 -0.39 -1.16 -21.10
N LYS A 111 -1.11 -2.06 -21.78
CA LYS A 111 -2.51 -1.88 -22.15
C LYS A 111 -3.44 -2.92 -21.51
N GLY A 112 -4.65 -2.50 -21.16
CA GLY A 112 -5.76 -3.38 -20.81
C GLY A 112 -6.34 -4.01 -22.07
N ARG A 113 -6.65 -5.31 -22.02
CA ARG A 113 -7.14 -6.05 -23.20
C ARG A 113 -8.57 -5.70 -23.58
N ASP A 114 -9.40 -5.48 -22.57
CA ASP A 114 -10.84 -5.27 -22.69
C ASP A 114 -11.32 -4.46 -21.46
N LYS A 115 -12.62 -4.20 -21.39
CA LYS A 115 -13.23 -3.42 -20.29
C LYS A 115 -13.00 -4.04 -18.90
N GLU A 116 -12.83 -5.36 -18.81
CA GLU A 116 -12.63 -6.08 -17.55
C GLU A 116 -11.24 -5.83 -16.96
N ALA A 117 -10.34 -5.21 -17.74
CA ALA A 117 -9.06 -4.74 -17.26
C ALA A 117 -9.16 -3.50 -16.35
N PHE A 118 -10.31 -2.84 -16.29
CA PHE A 118 -10.49 -1.58 -15.56
C PHE A 118 -11.54 -1.77 -14.47
N ILE A 119 -11.10 -1.84 -13.21
CA ILE A 119 -11.96 -2.06 -12.04
C ILE A 119 -12.11 -0.73 -11.29
N HIS A 120 -13.34 -0.32 -11.05
CA HIS A 120 -13.71 0.96 -10.41
C HIS A 120 -15.09 0.84 -9.74
N SER A 121 -15.62 1.90 -9.14
CA SER A 121 -16.88 1.86 -8.38
C SER A 121 -18.08 1.33 -9.17
N GLU A 122 -18.16 1.61 -10.47
CA GLU A 122 -19.22 1.10 -11.35
C GLU A 122 -18.93 -0.32 -11.90
N HIS A 123 -17.70 -0.82 -11.76
CA HIS A 123 -17.27 -2.16 -12.19
C HIS A 123 -16.31 -2.76 -11.15
N VAL A 124 -16.87 -3.22 -10.03
CA VAL A 124 -16.12 -3.53 -8.79
C VAL A 124 -15.34 -4.85 -8.82
N THR A 125 -15.50 -5.66 -9.85
CA THR A 125 -14.76 -6.92 -9.99
C THR A 125 -14.62 -7.30 -11.45
N ASN A 126 -13.61 -8.11 -11.79
CA ASN A 126 -13.52 -8.72 -13.11
C ASN A 126 -14.38 -10.00 -13.20
N VAL A 127 -14.66 -10.50 -14.41
CA VAL A 127 -15.48 -11.71 -14.67
C VAL A 127 -15.15 -12.91 -13.77
N ALA A 128 -13.89 -13.06 -13.34
CA ALA A 128 -13.41 -14.19 -12.54
C ALA A 128 -13.33 -13.92 -11.03
N GLY A 129 -13.76 -12.75 -10.53
CA GLY A 129 -13.67 -12.39 -9.11
C GLY A 129 -12.23 -12.27 -8.58
N THR A 130 -11.25 -12.25 -9.48
CA THR A 130 -9.82 -12.34 -9.14
C THR A 130 -9.29 -11.03 -8.59
N ILE A 131 -9.81 -9.91 -9.08
CA ILE A 131 -9.56 -8.57 -8.57
C ILE A 131 -10.91 -8.02 -8.15
N THR A 132 -11.05 -7.66 -6.88
CA THR A 132 -12.28 -7.11 -6.33
C THR A 132 -11.98 -5.83 -5.57
N LEU A 133 -12.75 -4.78 -5.86
CA LEU A 133 -12.72 -3.48 -5.21
C LEU A 133 -13.90 -3.35 -4.25
N VAL A 134 -13.64 -2.84 -3.07
CA VAL A 134 -14.65 -2.46 -2.07
C VAL A 134 -14.32 -1.05 -1.59
N SER A 135 -15.32 -0.18 -1.50
CA SER A 135 -15.24 1.07 -0.74
C SER A 135 -15.99 0.84 0.57
N PRO A 136 -15.29 0.47 1.65
CA PRO A 136 -15.97 0.02 2.86
C PRO A 136 -16.51 1.18 3.70
N ASP A 137 -17.72 1.03 4.22
CA ASP A 137 -18.27 1.90 5.27
C ASP A 137 -18.01 1.34 6.68
N ASP A 138 -17.31 0.21 6.78
CA ASP A 138 -17.14 -0.58 8.01
C ASP A 138 -15.78 -0.34 8.66
N ALA A 139 -15.79 -0.07 9.98
CA ALA A 139 -14.60 0.15 10.79
C ALA A 139 -13.58 -1.03 10.77
N ARG A 140 -14.01 -2.25 10.39
CA ARG A 140 -13.13 -3.43 10.24
C ARG A 140 -12.02 -3.24 9.20
N TYR A 141 -12.12 -2.25 8.33
CA TYR A 141 -11.10 -1.93 7.32
C TYR A 141 -10.09 -0.87 7.79
N LEU A 142 -9.95 -0.65 9.10
CA LEU A 142 -8.85 0.11 9.70
C LEU A 142 -8.60 1.49 9.04
N HIS A 143 -9.68 2.18 8.66
CA HIS A 143 -9.67 3.50 8.01
C HIS A 143 -9.13 3.54 6.56
N ASP A 144 -9.14 2.41 5.84
CA ASP A 144 -8.96 2.42 4.38
C ASP A 144 -10.23 2.96 3.70
N ASP A 145 -10.08 3.97 2.83
CA ASP A 145 -11.18 4.52 2.02
C ASP A 145 -11.56 3.55 0.89
N HIS A 146 -10.57 2.79 0.39
CA HIS A 146 -10.76 1.74 -0.60
C HIS A 146 -9.91 0.52 -0.29
N VAL A 147 -10.45 -0.66 -0.59
CA VAL A 147 -9.80 -1.94 -0.41
C VAL A 147 -9.86 -2.76 -1.69
N VAL A 148 -8.71 -3.23 -2.16
CA VAL A 148 -8.61 -4.14 -3.30
C VAL A 148 -8.14 -5.50 -2.81
N THR A 149 -8.88 -6.55 -3.15
CA THR A 149 -8.46 -7.93 -2.96
C THR A 149 -8.02 -8.52 -4.29
N VAL A 150 -6.82 -9.08 -4.34
CA VAL A 150 -6.23 -9.72 -5.52
C VAL A 150 -5.85 -11.16 -5.19
N VAL A 151 -6.46 -12.12 -5.88
CA VAL A 151 -6.08 -13.53 -5.81
C VAL A 151 -4.94 -13.77 -6.80
N LEU A 152 -3.70 -13.63 -6.33
CA LEU A 152 -2.49 -13.44 -7.15
C LEU A 152 -2.19 -14.58 -8.13
N ASP A 153 -2.50 -15.81 -7.72
CA ASP A 153 -2.32 -17.04 -8.52
C ASP A 153 -3.36 -17.19 -9.64
N LYS A 154 -4.53 -16.56 -9.48
CA LYS A 154 -5.61 -16.56 -10.49
C LYS A 154 -5.52 -15.39 -11.47
N VAL A 155 -4.64 -14.41 -11.24
CA VAL A 155 -4.43 -13.31 -12.18
C VAL A 155 -3.90 -13.88 -13.50
N GLU A 156 -4.62 -13.60 -14.60
CA GLU A 156 -4.30 -14.08 -15.94
C GLU A 156 -2.82 -13.82 -16.27
N PHE A 157 -2.13 -14.84 -16.79
CA PHE A 157 -0.68 -14.78 -17.05
C PHE A 157 -0.24 -13.65 -17.98
N LEU A 158 -1.15 -13.17 -18.84
CA LEU A 158 -0.89 -12.04 -19.73
C LEU A 158 -0.83 -10.71 -19.00
N VAL A 159 -1.46 -10.59 -17.83
CA VAL A 159 -1.37 -9.40 -16.97
C VAL A 159 0.01 -9.36 -16.31
N ARG A 160 0.72 -8.27 -16.57
CA ARG A 160 2.07 -8.00 -16.05
C ARG A 160 2.08 -6.94 -14.97
N GLU A 161 1.03 -6.14 -14.88
CA GLU A 161 1.00 -5.00 -13.98
C GLU A 161 -0.43 -4.72 -13.54
N LEU A 162 -0.62 -4.46 -12.25
CA LEU A 162 -1.81 -3.81 -11.72
C LEU A 162 -1.41 -2.39 -11.33
N ARG A 163 -2.01 -1.37 -11.93
CA ARG A 163 -1.80 0.04 -11.55
C ARG A 163 -2.98 0.56 -10.76
N PHE A 164 -2.69 1.35 -9.74
CA PHE A 164 -3.70 1.92 -8.84
C PHE A 164 -3.68 3.44 -8.91
N TYR A 165 -4.80 4.02 -9.31
CA TYR A 165 -4.98 5.47 -9.44
C TYR A 165 -6.04 5.94 -8.45
N LEU A 166 -5.69 6.91 -7.60
CA LEU A 166 -6.68 7.72 -6.91
C LEU A 166 -7.05 8.90 -7.81
N ILE A 167 -8.34 9.16 -7.96
CA ILE A 167 -8.88 10.17 -8.88
C ILE A 167 -9.92 10.99 -8.13
N ILE A 168 -9.81 12.31 -8.17
CA ILE A 168 -10.85 13.18 -7.61
C ILE A 168 -11.98 13.26 -8.64
N HIS A 169 -13.18 12.83 -8.26
CA HIS A 169 -14.36 12.88 -9.11
C HIS A 169 -14.76 14.34 -9.37
N GLU A 170 -15.06 14.68 -10.63
CA GLU A 170 -15.44 16.04 -11.05
C GLU A 170 -14.45 17.13 -10.56
N ALA A 171 -13.17 16.78 -10.46
CA ALA A 171 -12.16 17.66 -9.87
C ALA A 171 -12.11 19.03 -10.54
N ARG A 172 -12.23 19.06 -11.87
CA ARG A 172 -12.13 20.29 -12.65
C ARG A 172 -13.35 21.17 -12.44
N GLU A 173 -14.54 20.59 -12.46
CA GLU A 173 -15.82 21.27 -12.26
C GLU A 173 -15.92 21.86 -10.85
N ARG A 174 -15.37 21.14 -9.85
CA ARG A 174 -15.39 21.53 -8.44
C ARG A 174 -14.16 22.34 -8.00
N GLY A 175 -13.18 22.54 -8.90
CA GLY A 175 -11.91 23.19 -8.56
C GLY A 175 -11.08 22.43 -7.50
N HIS A 176 -11.34 21.13 -7.34
CA HIS A 176 -10.67 20.26 -6.37
C HIS A 176 -9.34 19.73 -6.92
N SER A 177 -8.35 19.55 -6.05
CA SER A 177 -7.06 18.98 -6.42
C SER A 177 -6.41 18.25 -5.25
N PHE A 178 -5.34 17.50 -5.53
CA PHE A 178 -4.59 16.79 -4.49
C PHE A 178 -3.82 17.75 -3.54
N VAL A 179 -3.70 19.05 -3.85
CA VAL A 179 -3.15 20.08 -2.91
C VAL A 179 -3.91 20.09 -1.59
N ASP A 180 -5.21 19.82 -1.65
CA ASP A 180 -6.12 19.83 -0.51
C ASP A 180 -6.15 18.50 0.25
N LEU A 181 -5.36 17.52 -0.20
CA LEU A 181 -5.27 16.21 0.41
C LEU A 181 -3.91 16.01 1.11
N SER A 182 -3.90 15.11 2.08
CA SER A 182 -2.74 14.67 2.84
C SER A 182 -2.84 13.19 3.17
N ASP A 183 -1.79 12.62 3.78
CA ASP A 183 -1.76 11.22 4.21
C ASP A 183 -2.19 10.25 3.10
N VAL A 184 -1.77 10.48 1.85
CA VAL A 184 -2.09 9.54 0.76
C VAL A 184 -1.22 8.30 0.90
N TYR A 185 -1.83 7.12 0.91
CA TYR A 185 -1.10 5.86 1.06
C TYR A 185 -1.68 4.71 0.25
N MET A 186 -0.81 3.71 0.04
CA MET A 186 -1.16 2.35 -0.36
C MET A 186 -0.47 1.41 0.62
N ARG A 187 -1.21 0.45 1.18
CA ARG A 187 -0.65 -0.59 2.04
C ARG A 187 -1.06 -1.96 1.56
N LEU A 188 -0.22 -2.95 1.82
CA LEU A 188 -0.55 -4.36 1.68
C LEU A 188 -0.56 -4.98 3.06
N TYR A 189 -1.60 -5.75 3.34
CA TYR A 189 -1.71 -6.50 4.58
C TYR A 189 -2.15 -7.93 4.33
N ARG A 190 -1.76 -8.81 5.25
CA ARG A 190 -2.33 -10.15 5.37
C ARG A 190 -3.57 -10.05 6.25
N ARG A 191 -4.66 -10.68 5.83
CA ARG A 191 -5.86 -10.83 6.65
C ARG A 191 -6.02 -12.31 6.99
N THR A 192 -6.11 -12.61 8.28
CA THR A 192 -6.35 -13.96 8.78
C THR A 192 -7.60 -13.94 9.63
N THR A 193 -8.62 -14.71 9.23
CA THR A 193 -9.82 -14.88 10.05
C THR A 193 -9.55 -15.95 11.10
N ILE A 194 -9.58 -15.56 12.36
CA ILE A 194 -9.43 -16.46 13.52
C ILE A 194 -10.82 -17.02 13.85
N PRO A 195 -11.04 -18.34 13.73
CA PRO A 195 -12.34 -18.94 14.02
C PRO A 195 -12.74 -18.75 15.48
N VAL A 196 -14.06 -18.68 15.74
CA VAL A 196 -14.69 -18.59 17.07
C VAL A 196 -14.04 -19.53 18.10
N ALA A 197 -13.80 -20.79 17.71
CA ALA A 197 -13.21 -21.82 18.58
C ALA A 197 -11.79 -21.50 19.08
N GLN A 198 -11.05 -20.65 18.37
CA GLN A 198 -9.70 -20.21 18.73
C GLN A 198 -9.70 -18.78 19.32
N ALA A 199 -10.69 -17.96 18.96
CA ALA A 199 -10.77 -16.55 19.35
C ALA A 199 -11.37 -16.34 20.76
N GLY A 200 -12.15 -17.30 21.28
CA GLY A 200 -12.83 -17.14 22.57
C GLY A 200 -13.95 -16.07 22.56
N THR A 201 -14.40 -15.68 21.37
CA THR A 201 -15.46 -14.70 21.12
C THR A 201 -16.66 -15.35 20.46
N LEU A 202 -17.81 -14.66 20.44
CA LEU A 202 -19.02 -15.15 19.77
C LEU A 202 -18.92 -15.12 18.24
N ASP A 203 -18.08 -14.23 17.71
CA ASP A 203 -17.88 -14.02 16.28
C ASP A 203 -16.39 -14.20 15.91
N PRO A 204 -16.07 -14.68 14.69
CA PRO A 204 -14.70 -14.73 14.20
C PRO A 204 -14.02 -13.35 14.29
N ILE A 205 -12.73 -13.35 14.59
CA ILE A 205 -11.94 -12.11 14.63
C ILE A 205 -11.05 -12.07 13.39
N ASP A 206 -11.13 -11.00 12.62
CA ASP A 206 -10.14 -10.75 11.58
C ASP A 206 -8.89 -10.11 12.20
N SER A 207 -7.77 -10.81 12.06
CA SER A 207 -6.44 -10.27 12.33
C SER A 207 -5.89 -9.68 11.03
N ILE A 208 -5.43 -8.43 11.11
CA ILE A 208 -4.79 -7.73 9.99
C ILE A 208 -3.34 -7.45 10.37
N GLU A 209 -2.42 -7.92 9.53
CA GLU A 209 -0.98 -7.72 9.69
C GLU A 209 -0.44 -6.98 8.46
N GLU A 210 -0.13 -5.69 8.61
CA GLU A 210 0.44 -4.87 7.54
C GLU A 210 1.86 -5.35 7.20
N GLN A 211 2.08 -5.69 5.93
CA GLN A 211 3.35 -6.24 5.46
C GLN A 211 4.24 -5.16 4.85
N VAL A 212 3.65 -4.28 4.04
CA VAL A 212 4.36 -3.20 3.34
C VAL A 212 3.44 -2.00 3.13
N ARG A 213 4.00 -0.79 3.21
CA ARG A 213 3.29 0.47 3.00
C ARG A 213 4.12 1.44 2.18
N TYR A 214 3.46 2.07 1.22
CA TYR A 214 3.87 3.31 0.60
C TYR A 214 3.02 4.45 1.18
N SER A 215 3.68 5.52 1.63
CA SER A 215 3.03 6.78 1.98
C SER A 215 3.63 7.89 1.13
N HIS A 216 2.79 8.74 0.56
CA HIS A 216 3.25 9.93 -0.12
C HIS A 216 3.70 10.96 0.92
N VAL A 217 5.00 11.28 0.93
CA VAL A 217 5.63 12.08 1.99
C VAL A 217 5.88 13.54 1.61
N VAL A 218 5.80 13.88 0.33
CA VAL A 218 5.95 15.26 -0.15
C VAL A 218 4.59 15.94 -0.31
N PRO A 219 4.50 17.28 -0.21
CA PRO A 219 3.26 17.97 -0.53
C PRO A 219 2.80 17.66 -1.96
N LEU A 220 1.53 17.30 -2.09
CA LEU A 220 0.91 17.02 -3.38
C LEU A 220 0.73 18.30 -4.20
N GLY A 221 0.86 18.16 -5.52
CA GLY A 221 0.66 19.23 -6.49
C GLY A 221 -0.81 19.45 -6.86
N PRO A 222 -1.08 20.34 -7.84
CA PRO A 222 -2.43 20.64 -8.34
C PRO A 222 -3.05 19.52 -9.18
N ASP A 223 -2.45 18.34 -9.16
CA ASP A 223 -2.92 17.16 -9.88
C ASP A 223 -4.35 16.80 -9.44
N THR A 224 -5.10 16.16 -10.35
CA THR A 224 -6.47 15.67 -10.09
C THR A 224 -6.54 14.15 -10.11
N CYS A 225 -5.44 13.50 -10.50
CA CYS A 225 -5.21 12.07 -10.44
C CYS A 225 -3.81 11.81 -9.88
N LEU A 226 -3.69 10.74 -9.09
CA LEU A 226 -2.42 10.25 -8.57
C LEU A 226 -2.30 8.74 -8.78
N GLU A 227 -1.26 8.32 -9.49
CA GLU A 227 -0.84 6.93 -9.48
C GLU A 227 -0.13 6.64 -8.14
N VAL A 228 -0.83 6.00 -7.21
CA VAL A 228 -0.30 5.77 -5.85
C VAL A 228 0.77 4.67 -5.89
N GLY A 229 0.52 3.61 -6.66
CA GLY A 229 1.42 2.48 -6.71
C GLY A 229 0.99 1.42 -7.70
N ARG A 230 1.74 0.32 -7.71
CA ARG A 230 1.61 -0.78 -8.68
C ARG A 230 1.95 -2.11 -8.03
N LEU A 231 1.31 -3.18 -8.48
CA LEU A 231 1.84 -4.54 -8.38
C LEU A 231 2.43 -4.92 -9.75
N THR A 232 3.67 -5.40 -9.77
CA THR A 232 4.36 -5.81 -11.01
C THR A 232 4.71 -7.28 -10.97
N ARG A 233 4.53 -7.98 -12.09
CA ARG A 233 4.77 -9.42 -12.19
C ARG A 233 6.04 -9.72 -13.01
N THR A 234 6.97 -10.44 -12.40
CA THR A 234 8.14 -11.02 -13.07
C THR A 234 8.07 -12.54 -12.93
N GLY A 235 7.83 -13.24 -14.04
CA GLY A 235 7.55 -14.68 -14.00
C GLY A 235 6.27 -14.97 -13.20
N ASN A 236 6.40 -15.66 -12.07
CA ASN A 236 5.32 -15.94 -11.12
C ASN A 236 5.41 -15.10 -9.84
N MET A 237 6.40 -14.22 -9.74
CA MET A 237 6.60 -13.37 -8.57
C MET A 237 5.94 -12.02 -8.78
N TRP A 238 5.39 -11.47 -7.71
CA TRP A 238 4.73 -10.18 -7.65
C TRP A 238 5.52 -9.25 -6.75
N SER A 239 5.69 -8.01 -7.18
CA SER A 239 6.37 -6.97 -6.39
C SER A 239 5.44 -5.78 -6.17
N PHE A 240 5.41 -5.29 -4.94
CA PHE A 240 4.76 -4.05 -4.54
C PHE A 240 5.68 -2.86 -4.80
N MET A 241 5.17 -1.80 -5.40
CA MET A 241 5.94 -0.60 -5.69
C MET A 241 5.09 0.67 -5.50
N GLY A 242 5.58 1.61 -4.70
CA GLY A 242 5.03 2.96 -4.63
C GLY A 242 5.37 3.77 -5.89
N SER A 243 4.53 4.72 -6.28
CA SER A 243 4.79 5.56 -7.46
C SER A 243 4.74 7.04 -7.10
N GLY A 244 3.57 7.56 -6.74
CA GLY A 244 3.37 8.98 -6.40
C GLY A 244 3.42 9.89 -7.62
N ARG A 245 3.04 9.42 -8.81
CA ARG A 245 3.02 10.23 -10.04
C ARG A 245 1.67 10.90 -10.22
N GLY A 246 1.64 12.23 -10.18
CA GLY A 246 0.46 13.05 -10.43
C GLY A 246 0.21 13.30 -11.92
N ASP A 247 -1.06 13.52 -12.28
CA ASP A 247 -1.52 13.95 -13.61
C ASP A 247 -2.88 14.68 -13.48
N HIS A 248 -3.36 15.26 -14.58
CA HIS A 248 -4.67 15.92 -14.68
C HIS A 248 -5.70 15.10 -15.50
N LEU A 249 -5.43 13.81 -15.72
CA LEU A 249 -6.31 12.94 -16.48
C LEU A 249 -7.57 12.57 -15.69
N SER A 250 -8.70 12.53 -16.38
CA SER A 250 -9.93 11.93 -15.83
C SER A 250 -9.87 10.39 -15.84
N LYS A 251 -10.76 9.74 -15.10
CA LYS A 251 -10.98 8.27 -15.16
C LYS A 251 -11.15 7.79 -16.61
N ALA A 252 -11.99 8.49 -17.38
CA ALA A 252 -12.24 8.17 -18.79
C ALA A 252 -10.98 8.33 -19.66
N ASP A 253 -10.17 9.36 -19.42
CA ASP A 253 -8.93 9.57 -20.16
C ASP A 253 -7.88 8.50 -19.87
N ILE A 254 -7.76 8.07 -18.61
CA ILE A 254 -6.85 6.98 -18.22
C ILE A 254 -7.29 5.68 -18.89
N ILE A 255 -8.57 5.32 -18.80
CA ILE A 255 -9.11 4.11 -19.43
C ILE A 255 -8.87 4.15 -20.95
N ARG A 256 -9.19 5.27 -21.61
CA ARG A 256 -8.95 5.46 -23.05
C ARG A 256 -7.47 5.33 -23.41
N LYS A 257 -6.59 5.97 -22.64
CA LYS A 257 -5.13 5.93 -22.85
C LYS A 257 -4.55 4.53 -22.65
N LEU A 258 -5.11 3.74 -21.74
CA LEU A 258 -4.63 2.41 -21.39
C LEU A 258 -5.38 1.27 -22.10
N SER A 259 -6.45 1.55 -22.83
CA SER A 259 -7.12 0.56 -23.67
C SER A 259 -6.28 0.24 -24.92
N LYS A 260 -6.45 -0.99 -25.43
CA LYS A 260 -5.96 -1.41 -26.75
C LYS A 260 -6.76 -0.82 -27.89
#